data_AF-A0A961DIB8-F1
#
_entry.id   AF-A0A961DIB8-F1
#
_cell.length_a   1.000
_cell.length_b   1.000
_cell.length_c   1.000
_cell.angle_alpha   90.00
_cell.angle_beta   90.00
_cell.angle_gamma   90.00
#
_symmetry.space_group_name_H-M   'P 1'
#
loop_
_entity.id
_entity.type
_entity.pdbx_description
1 polymer ?
#
loop_
_entity_poly.entity_id
_entity_poly.type
_entity_poly.pdbx_seq_one_letter_code
_entity_poly.pdbx_strand_id
1 'polypeptide(L)'
;MSAFAQRVNAITIDELRSTGATKWSATDGSIGAFVAEMDFGVDPRVTAALHAAVDEGAFGYMPARIAADLSEATSEFLERRYGWRVAPSDVRAIPDVIMGLELAMEHCSTPGSKIIVPTPAYMPFL
;
A
#
# COMPACT_ATOMS: atom_id res chain seq x y z
N MET A 1 11.92 -9.27 -24.94
CA MET A 1 11.16 -8.63 -23.84
C MET A 1 10.53 -9.71 -22.97
N SER A 2 10.46 -9.53 -21.65
CA SER A 2 9.75 -10.47 -20.77
C SER A 2 8.24 -10.39 -21.01
N ALA A 3 7.49 -11.45 -20.63
CA ALA A 3 6.03 -11.43 -20.67
C ALA A 3 5.44 -10.27 -19.87
N PHE A 4 6.08 -9.89 -18.76
CA PHE A 4 5.71 -8.70 -17.98
C PHE A 4 5.86 -7.41 -18.78
N ALA A 5 7.02 -7.18 -19.40
CA ALA A 5 7.27 -5.98 -20.20
C ALA A 5 6.33 -5.87 -21.41
N GLN A 6 5.99 -7.00 -22.05
CA GLN A 6 5.01 -7.02 -23.13
C GLN A 6 3.61 -6.61 -22.66
N ARG A 7 3.16 -7.14 -21.51
CA ARG A 7 1.86 -6.75 -20.94
C ARG A 7 1.81 -5.27 -20.59
N VAL A 8 2.83 -4.77 -19.88
CA VAL A 8 2.89 -3.35 -19.48
C VAL A 8 2.91 -2.43 -20.71
N ASN A 9 3.68 -2.77 -21.75
CA ASN A 9 3.74 -1.96 -22.97
C ASN A 9 2.47 -2.01 -23.82
N ALA A 10 1.57 -2.96 -23.57
CA ALA A 10 0.30 -3.05 -24.27
C ALA A 10 -0.80 -2.18 -23.63
N ILE A 11 -0.58 -1.65 -22.43
CA ILE A 11 -1.57 -0.85 -21.70
C ILE A 11 -1.75 0.51 -22.39
N THR A 12 -3.00 0.85 -22.66
CA THR A 12 -3.39 2.09 -23.34
C THR A 12 -3.87 3.16 -22.36
N ILE A 13 -3.82 4.43 -22.78
CA ILE A 13 -4.37 5.56 -22.00
C ILE A 13 -5.88 5.39 -21.77
N ASP A 14 -6.61 4.89 -22.76
CA ASP A 14 -8.07 4.71 -22.64
C ASP A 14 -8.42 3.63 -21.61
N GLU A 15 -7.65 2.53 -21.54
CA GLU A 15 -7.79 1.54 -20.47
C GLU A 15 -7.51 2.17 -19.10
N LEU A 16 -6.45 2.96 -18.97
CA LEU A 16 -6.11 3.62 -17.70
C LEU A 16 -7.19 4.62 -17.26
N ARG A 17 -7.75 5.40 -18.19
CA ARG A 17 -8.89 6.29 -17.93
C ARG A 17 -10.15 5.54 -17.53
N SER A 18 -10.39 4.37 -18.13
CA SER A 18 -11.58 3.54 -17.82
C SER A 18 -11.61 3.03 -16.38
N THR A 19 -10.46 2.97 -15.71
CA THR A 19 -10.37 2.55 -14.29
C THR A 19 -11.08 3.51 -13.33
N GLY A 20 -11.25 4.78 -13.72
CA GLY A 20 -11.79 5.83 -12.85
C GLY A 20 -10.85 6.25 -11.71
N ALA A 21 -9.60 5.74 -11.68
CA ALA A 21 -8.62 6.10 -10.66
C ALA A 21 -8.30 7.60 -10.70
N THR A 22 -8.09 8.21 -9.53
CA THR A 22 -7.83 9.66 -9.40
C THR A 22 -6.68 10.13 -10.29
N LYS A 23 -5.63 9.31 -10.45
CA LYS A 23 -4.51 9.61 -11.34
C LYS A 23 -4.94 9.85 -12.78
N TRP A 24 -5.94 9.13 -13.28
CA TRP A 24 -6.37 9.14 -14.69
C TRP A 24 -7.76 9.76 -14.91
N SER A 25 -8.39 10.32 -13.87
CA SER A 25 -9.74 10.88 -13.94
C SER A 25 -9.79 12.36 -14.36
N ALA A 26 -8.66 12.99 -14.68
CA ALA A 26 -8.61 14.39 -15.08
C ALA A 26 -9.32 14.62 -16.44
N THR A 27 -10.23 15.60 -16.47
CA THR A 27 -11.07 15.89 -17.64
C THR A 27 -10.45 16.88 -18.64
N ASP A 28 -9.30 17.46 -18.29
CA ASP A 28 -8.58 18.46 -19.09
C ASP A 28 -7.62 17.85 -20.13
N GLY A 29 -7.62 16.51 -20.24
CA GLY A 29 -6.75 15.77 -21.16
C GLY A 29 -5.32 15.57 -20.65
N SER A 30 -5.01 15.94 -19.40
CA SER A 30 -3.70 15.71 -18.80
C SER A 30 -3.36 14.22 -18.67
N ILE A 31 -2.05 13.94 -18.61
CA ILE A 31 -1.51 12.60 -18.35
C ILE A 31 -1.48 12.39 -16.83
N GLY A 32 -1.95 11.22 -16.39
CA GLY A 32 -1.91 10.84 -14.99
C GLY A 32 -0.48 10.58 -14.51
N ALA A 33 0.17 11.59 -13.93
CA ALA A 33 1.56 11.51 -13.48
C ALA A 33 1.79 12.11 -12.08
N PHE A 34 0.73 12.30 -11.29
CA PHE A 34 0.80 13.04 -10.02
C PHE A 34 0.56 12.18 -8.77
N VAL A 35 -0.20 11.10 -8.86
CA VAL A 35 -0.44 10.16 -7.74
C VAL A 35 0.60 9.04 -7.78
N ALA A 36 1.14 8.67 -6.62
CA ALA A 36 2.12 7.60 -6.46
C ALA A 36 1.48 6.19 -6.51
N GLU A 37 0.84 5.86 -7.63
CA GLU A 37 0.32 4.52 -7.94
C GLU A 37 0.85 4.04 -9.30
N MET A 38 0.89 2.72 -9.50
CA MET A 38 1.45 2.10 -10.70
C MET A 38 0.36 1.78 -11.72
N ASP A 39 0.72 1.88 -13.01
CA ASP A 39 -0.18 1.56 -14.14
C ASP A 39 -0.02 0.10 -14.62
N PHE A 40 0.72 -0.74 -13.89
CA PHE A 40 1.11 -2.09 -14.34
C PHE A 40 0.11 -3.20 -13.98
N GLY A 41 -0.96 -2.84 -13.28
CA GLY A 41 -1.91 -3.79 -12.69
C GLY A 41 -1.38 -4.46 -11.43
N VAL A 42 -2.18 -5.40 -10.91
CA VAL A 42 -1.90 -6.15 -9.67
C VAL A 42 -1.29 -7.52 -10.00
N ASP A 43 -0.39 -8.02 -9.16
CA ASP A 43 0.17 -9.37 -9.32
C ASP A 43 -0.95 -10.42 -9.28
N PRO A 44 -1.00 -11.39 -10.21
CA PRO A 44 -2.07 -12.40 -10.28
C PRO A 44 -2.29 -13.17 -8.98
N ARG A 45 -1.23 -13.35 -8.15
CA ARG A 45 -1.33 -14.03 -6.86
C ARG A 45 -2.15 -13.22 -5.86
N VAL A 46 -2.02 -11.90 -5.89
CA VAL A 46 -2.80 -11.00 -5.03
C VAL A 46 -4.26 -10.98 -5.49
N THR A 47 -4.50 -10.85 -6.79
CA THR A 47 -5.87 -10.89 -7.35
C THR A 47 -6.56 -12.22 -7.05
N ALA A 48 -5.86 -13.36 -7.16
CA ALA A 48 -6.40 -14.67 -6.81
C ALA A 48 -6.77 -14.78 -5.32
N ALA A 49 -5.93 -14.25 -4.42
CA ALA A 49 -6.22 -14.23 -2.99
C ALA A 49 -7.46 -13.36 -2.66
N LEU A 50 -7.60 -12.22 -3.33
CA LEU A 50 -8.78 -11.36 -3.19
C LEU A 50 -10.05 -12.04 -3.69
N HIS A 51 -9.99 -12.72 -4.84
CA HIS A 51 -11.14 -13.47 -5.35
C HIS A 51 -11.53 -14.62 -4.41
N ALA A 52 -10.57 -15.39 -3.90
CA ALA A 52 -10.85 -16.44 -2.92
C ALA A 52 -11.56 -15.89 -1.67
N ALA A 53 -11.09 -14.75 -1.13
CA ALA A 53 -11.74 -14.11 0.01
C ALA A 53 -13.19 -13.69 -0.28
N VAL A 54 -13.47 -13.22 -1.50
CA VAL A 54 -14.83 -12.89 -1.95
C VAL A 54 -15.69 -14.15 -2.07
N ASP A 55 -15.17 -15.20 -2.71
CA ASP A 55 -15.87 -16.46 -2.93
C ASP A 55 -16.20 -17.18 -1.61
N GLU A 56 -15.34 -17.04 -0.61
CA GLU A 56 -15.53 -17.55 0.75
C GLU A 56 -16.44 -16.65 1.63
N GLY A 57 -16.82 -15.47 1.14
CA GLY A 57 -17.67 -14.53 1.88
C GLY A 57 -16.97 -13.88 3.09
N ALA A 58 -15.65 -13.65 3.00
CA ALA A 58 -14.82 -13.14 4.09
C ALA A 58 -15.02 -11.63 4.37
N PHE A 59 -16.25 -11.21 4.65
CA PHE A 59 -16.64 -9.80 4.88
C PHE A 59 -16.85 -9.45 6.37
N GLY A 60 -16.63 -10.40 7.27
CA GLY A 60 -16.77 -10.20 8.71
C GLY A 60 -15.54 -9.57 9.36
N TYR A 61 -15.52 -9.54 10.70
CA TYR A 61 -14.36 -9.07 11.46
C TYR A 61 -13.10 -9.87 11.13
N MET A 62 -11.97 -9.17 11.05
CA MET A 62 -10.67 -9.78 10.77
C MET A 62 -10.31 -10.82 11.85
N PRO A 63 -10.15 -12.10 11.49
CA PRO A 63 -9.78 -13.14 12.45
C PRO A 63 -8.35 -12.96 12.96
N ALA A 64 -8.09 -13.33 14.22
CA ALA A 64 -6.76 -13.25 14.83
C ALA A 64 -5.67 -14.00 14.04
N ARG A 65 -6.03 -15.13 13.40
CA ARG A 65 -5.11 -15.89 12.54
C ARG A 65 -4.58 -15.06 11.36
N ILE A 66 -5.44 -14.26 10.72
CA ILE A 66 -5.05 -13.46 9.55
C ILE A 66 -4.10 -12.33 9.98
N ALA A 67 -4.32 -11.76 11.17
CA ALA A 67 -3.41 -10.79 11.75
C ALA A 67 -2.02 -11.40 12.08
N ALA A 68 -2.00 -12.65 12.56
CA ALA A 68 -0.75 -13.38 12.81
C ALA A 68 -0.01 -13.69 11.50
N ASP A 69 -0.72 -14.23 10.49
CA ASP A 69 -0.17 -14.54 9.18
C ASP A 69 0.45 -13.30 8.50
N LEU A 70 -0.23 -12.14 8.59
CA LEU A 70 0.30 -10.86 8.09
C LEU A 70 1.60 -10.47 8.80
N SER A 71 1.64 -10.64 10.11
CA SER A 71 2.78 -10.26 10.94
C SER A 71 4.01 -11.12 10.63
N GLU A 72 3.80 -12.43 10.49
CA GLU A 72 4.83 -13.40 10.08
C GLU A 72 5.32 -13.11 8.65
N ALA A 73 4.41 -12.97 7.69
CA ALA A 73 4.77 -12.70 6.30
C ALA A 73 5.59 -11.40 6.14
N THR A 74 5.26 -10.38 6.93
CA THR A 74 5.99 -9.10 6.96
C THR A 74 7.39 -9.27 7.56
N SER A 75 7.51 -9.95 8.70
CA SER A 75 8.80 -10.26 9.33
C SER A 75 9.74 -10.98 8.35
N GLU A 76 9.25 -12.03 7.70
CA GLU A 76 10.04 -12.78 6.73
C GLU A 76 10.40 -11.95 5.48
N PHE A 77 9.48 -11.10 5.02
CA PHE A 77 9.76 -10.21 3.90
C PHE A 77 10.91 -9.24 4.24
N LEU A 78 10.90 -8.65 5.43
CA LEU A 78 11.93 -7.73 5.87
C LEU A 78 13.30 -8.42 5.98
N GLU A 79 13.36 -9.64 6.52
CA GLU A 79 14.61 -10.40 6.60
C GLU A 79 15.11 -10.77 5.20
N ARG A 80 14.26 -11.35 4.34
CA ARG A 80 14.66 -11.77 2.99
C ARG A 80 15.11 -10.61 2.12
N ARG A 81 14.39 -9.48 2.18
CA ARG A 81 14.59 -8.35 1.25
C ARG A 81 15.67 -7.38 1.71
N TYR A 82 15.80 -7.19 3.02
CA TYR A 82 16.66 -6.16 3.61
C TYR A 82 17.64 -6.69 4.66
N GLY A 83 17.59 -7.99 5.00
CA GLY A 83 18.39 -8.55 6.09
C GLY A 83 17.94 -8.08 7.47
N TRP A 84 16.78 -7.43 7.59
CA TRP A 84 16.30 -6.85 8.83
C TRP A 84 15.41 -7.84 9.58
N ARG A 85 15.88 -8.28 10.75
CA ARG A 85 15.15 -9.19 11.64
C ARG A 85 14.24 -8.43 12.59
N VAL A 86 12.94 -8.55 12.36
CA VAL A 86 11.87 -7.98 13.21
C VAL A 86 11.04 -9.13 13.77
N ALA A 87 10.77 -9.17 15.07
CA ALA A 87 9.90 -10.20 15.63
C ALA A 87 8.46 -10.00 15.12
N PRO A 88 7.73 -11.07 14.72
CA PRO A 88 6.32 -10.93 14.32
C PRO A 88 5.44 -10.25 15.38
N SER A 89 5.77 -10.39 16.67
CA SER A 89 5.07 -9.72 17.78
C SER A 89 5.12 -8.19 17.73
N ASP A 90 6.11 -7.64 17.03
CA ASP A 90 6.38 -6.21 16.88
C ASP A 90 5.71 -5.64 15.61
N VAL A 91 5.09 -6.49 14.79
CA VAL A 91 4.34 -6.08 13.60
C VAL A 91 2.86 -5.96 13.94
N ARG A 92 2.23 -4.85 13.52
CA ARG A 92 0.80 -4.60 13.73
C ARG A 92 0.15 -4.11 12.44
N ALA A 93 -1.05 -4.61 12.17
CA ALA A 93 -1.87 -4.11 11.07
C ALA A 93 -2.40 -2.72 11.42
N ILE A 94 -2.15 -1.76 10.54
CA ILE A 94 -2.72 -0.41 10.55
C ILE A 94 -3.30 -0.12 9.17
N PRO A 95 -4.32 0.75 9.04
CA PRO A 95 -4.97 1.02 7.76
C PRO A 95 -4.03 1.66 6.75
N ASP A 96 -3.14 2.55 7.20
CA ASP A 96 -2.17 3.25 6.36
C ASP A 96 -1.01 3.85 7.20
N VAL A 97 -0.04 4.45 6.51
CA VAL A 97 1.16 5.07 7.11
C VAL A 97 0.84 6.34 7.90
N ILE A 98 -0.21 7.09 7.53
CA ILE A 98 -0.58 8.33 8.22
C ILE A 98 -1.12 8.01 9.61
N MET A 99 -1.98 7.01 9.73
CA MET A 99 -2.43 6.50 11.03
C MET A 99 -1.25 6.02 11.88
N GLY A 100 -0.25 5.38 11.28
CA GLY A 100 0.97 4.99 11.99
C GLY A 100 1.73 6.19 12.56
N LEU A 101 1.81 7.29 11.81
CA LEU A 101 2.44 8.54 12.27
C LEU A 101 1.61 9.22 13.38
N GLU A 102 0.29 9.28 13.23
CA GLU A 102 -0.62 9.83 14.24
C GLU A 102 -0.48 9.10 15.57
N LEU A 103 -0.52 7.76 15.55
CA LEU A 103 -0.34 6.93 16.74
C LEU A 103 1.03 7.14 17.39
N ALA A 104 2.10 7.26 16.58
CA ALA A 104 3.43 7.54 17.08
C ALA A 104 3.50 8.92 17.74
N MET A 105 2.87 9.95 17.17
CA MET A 105 2.81 11.27 17.79
C MET A 105 2.01 11.26 19.09
N GLU A 106 0.86 10.59 19.11
CA GLU A 106 0.00 10.50 20.29
C GLU A 106 0.69 9.80 21.46
N HIS A 107 1.42 8.71 21.20
CA HIS A 107 1.99 7.86 22.25
C HIS A 107 3.45 8.18 22.59
N CYS A 108 4.18 8.84 21.68
CA CYS A 108 5.61 9.15 21.86
C CYS A 108 5.89 10.65 22.03
N SER A 109 4.86 11.50 22.14
CA SER A 109 5.03 12.93 22.39
C SER A 109 3.96 13.48 23.35
N THR A 110 4.19 14.66 23.91
CA THR A 110 3.20 15.39 24.70
C THR A 110 2.65 16.58 23.93
N PRO A 111 1.44 17.07 24.24
CA PRO A 111 0.91 18.30 23.65
C PRO A 111 1.93 19.45 23.71
N GLY A 112 2.14 20.13 22.57
CA GLY A 112 3.14 21.20 22.43
C GLY A 112 4.56 20.74 22.07
N SER A 113 4.80 19.43 21.91
CA SER A 113 6.07 18.91 21.40
C SER A 113 6.36 19.45 20.00
N LYS A 114 7.64 19.77 19.74
CA LYS A 114 8.11 20.16 18.41
C LYS A 114 8.41 18.91 17.59
N ILE A 115 7.88 18.85 16.37
CA ILE A 115 8.17 17.79 15.39
C ILE A 115 9.10 18.35 14.31
N ILE A 116 10.14 17.60 13.95
CA ILE A 116 11.10 17.99 12.91
C ILE A 116 10.76 17.21 11.65
N VAL A 117 10.42 17.93 10.57
CA VAL A 117 10.16 17.36 9.25
C VAL A 117 11.14 17.98 8.24
N PRO A 118 12.11 17.22 7.71
CA PRO A 118 13.00 17.71 6.66
C PRO A 118 12.21 18.00 5.37
N THR A 119 12.39 19.18 4.76
CA THR A 119 11.67 19.59 3.54
C THR A 119 12.59 19.68 2.31
N PRO A 120 12.06 19.47 1.08
CA PRO A 120 10.66 19.15 0.76
C PRO A 120 10.25 17.72 1.20
N ALA A 121 9.00 17.58 1.65
CA ALA A 121 8.45 16.34 2.21
C ALA A 121 7.12 15.97 1.55
N TYR A 122 6.66 14.74 1.80
CA TYR A 122 5.31 14.32 1.46
C TYR A 122 4.28 15.17 2.21
N MET A 123 3.38 15.83 1.47
CA MET A 123 2.50 16.88 2.01
C MET A 123 1.70 16.46 3.24
N PRO A 124 1.16 15.23 3.35
CA PRO A 124 0.48 14.79 4.58
C PRO A 124 1.33 14.75 5.86
N PHE A 125 2.65 14.92 5.78
CA PHE A 125 3.51 15.06 6.96
C PHE A 125 3.64 16.50 7.46
N LEU A 126 3.18 17.49 6.69
CA LEU A 126 3.29 18.93 6.96
C LEU A 126 1.95 19.51 7.41
#